data_AF-A0A5B8J6R5-F1
#
_entry.id   AF-A0A5B8J6R5-F1
#
_cell.length_a   1.000
_cell.length_b   1.000
_cell.length_c   1.000
_cell.angle_alpha   90.00
_cell.angle_beta   90.00
_cell.angle_gamma   90.00
#
_symmetry.space_group_name_H-M   'P 1'
#
loop_
_entity.id
_entity.type
_entity.pdbx_description
1 polymer ?
#
loop_
_entity_poly.entity_id
_entity_poly.type
_entity_poly.pdbx_seq_one_letter_code
_entity_poly.pdbx_strand_id
1 'polypeptide(L)'
;MGTAKASATGSDQGSLLLRDDDAQARTAKELVVEVLGNDAVNLADGTGMPMAQAQEAGDVQIAVESGPGSGSAKVEDGTIVYTSNPDFEGDDVINYRVTFKGAKEPMTASAVLRIHVSPGAE
;
A
#
# COMPACT_ATOMS: atom_id res chain seq x y z
N MET A 1 16.25 9.58 0.53
CA MET A 1 16.36 9.61 -0.94
C MET A 1 15.09 8.95 -1.47
N GLY A 2 13.99 9.70 -1.56
CA GLY A 2 12.66 9.16 -1.90
C GLY A 2 12.29 9.55 -3.32
N THR A 3 12.27 8.57 -4.23
CA THR A 3 11.69 8.75 -5.56
C THR A 3 10.45 7.85 -5.65
N ALA A 4 9.35 8.29 -5.06
CA ALA A 4 8.04 7.74 -5.43
C ALA A 4 7.57 8.48 -6.68
N LYS A 5 7.48 7.78 -7.80
CA LYS A 5 6.76 8.27 -8.98
C LYS A 5 5.99 7.11 -9.61
N ALA A 6 4.82 6.83 -9.07
CA ALA A 6 3.78 6.07 -9.77
C ALA A 6 2.62 7.01 -10.09
N SER A 7 2.79 7.83 -11.14
CA SER A 7 1.72 8.67 -11.69
C SER A 7 1.14 7.94 -12.91
N ALA A 8 0.02 7.25 -12.74
CA ALA A 8 -0.79 6.80 -13.87
C ALA A 8 -1.56 8.02 -14.42
N THR A 9 -0.99 8.70 -15.41
CA THR A 9 -1.63 9.83 -16.10
C THR A 9 -2.56 9.31 -17.20
N GLY A 10 -3.85 9.18 -16.88
CA GLY A 10 -4.91 9.17 -17.88
C GLY A 10 -5.63 10.51 -17.82
N SER A 11 -5.29 11.44 -18.71
CA SER A 11 -5.72 12.85 -18.65
C SER A 11 -7.23 13.09 -18.67
N ASP A 12 -8.03 12.07 -18.98
CA ASP A 12 -9.50 12.10 -19.02
C ASP A 12 -10.15 11.28 -17.87
N GLN A 13 -9.36 10.59 -17.06
CA GLN A 13 -9.84 9.66 -16.01
C GLN A 13 -9.46 10.08 -14.59
N GLY A 14 -8.54 11.03 -14.45
CA GLY A 14 -7.96 11.41 -13.17
C GLY A 14 -6.54 10.84 -12.99
N SER A 15 -6.05 10.83 -11.75
CA SER A 15 -4.74 10.30 -11.40
C SER A 15 -4.74 9.71 -9.99
N LEU A 16 -4.11 8.55 -9.83
CA LEU A 16 -3.72 8.04 -8.52
C LEU A 16 -2.43 8.71 -8.06
N LEU A 17 -2.40 9.12 -6.79
CA LEU A 17 -1.27 9.76 -6.11
C LEU A 17 -0.78 8.83 -4.99
N LEU A 18 -0.35 7.63 -5.38
CA LEU A 18 0.18 6.65 -4.43
C LEU A 18 1.59 7.05 -3.97
N ARG A 19 1.87 6.80 -2.71
CA ARG A 19 3.16 7.02 -2.05
C ARG A 19 3.64 5.70 -1.48
N ASP A 20 4.97 5.54 -1.49
CA ASP A 20 5.57 4.41 -0.81
C ASP A 20 5.38 4.54 0.71
N ASP A 21 5.24 3.40 1.36
CA ASP A 21 5.09 3.27 2.80
C ASP A 21 6.36 2.75 3.47
N ASP A 22 6.48 3.08 4.75
CA ASP A 22 7.55 2.61 5.62
C ASP A 22 6.92 2.20 6.96
N ALA A 23 7.30 1.05 7.47
CA ALA A 23 6.76 0.51 8.71
C ALA A 23 7.82 -0.23 9.54
N GLN A 24 7.55 -0.40 10.82
CA GLN A 24 8.41 -1.15 11.73
C GLN A 24 7.66 -2.36 12.28
N ALA A 25 8.26 -3.52 12.18
CA ALA A 25 7.73 -4.76 12.75
C ALA A 25 8.65 -5.28 13.85
N ARG A 26 8.09 -6.13 14.71
CA ARG A 26 8.88 -7.01 15.58
C ARG A 26 8.85 -8.42 15.01
N THR A 27 9.96 -9.14 15.15
CA THR A 27 10.06 -10.51 14.62
C THR A 27 8.89 -11.40 15.07
N ALA A 28 8.32 -12.15 14.14
CA ALA A 28 7.18 -13.06 14.35
C ALA A 28 5.92 -12.43 14.98
N LYS A 29 5.81 -11.09 14.99
CA LYS A 29 4.59 -10.38 15.40
C LYS A 29 3.84 -9.88 14.17
N GLU A 30 2.53 -10.00 14.25
CA GLU A 30 1.63 -9.42 13.26
C GLU A 30 1.74 -7.89 13.31
N LEU A 31 1.90 -7.29 12.14
CA LEU A 31 1.88 -5.86 11.91
C LEU A 31 0.77 -5.57 10.89
N VAL A 32 -0.18 -4.72 11.26
CA VAL A 32 -1.19 -4.18 10.33
C VAL A 32 -0.70 -2.84 9.82
N VAL A 33 -0.66 -2.67 8.50
CA VAL A 33 -0.18 -1.44 7.85
C VAL A 33 -1.29 -0.81 7.02
N GLU A 34 -1.64 0.43 7.37
CA GLU A 34 -2.57 1.28 6.62
C GLU A 34 -1.87 1.95 5.43
N VAL A 35 -1.67 1.18 4.35
CA VAL A 35 -0.91 1.60 3.16
C VAL A 35 -1.59 2.69 2.30
N LEU A 36 -2.83 3.06 2.61
CA LEU A 36 -3.58 4.12 1.91
C LEU A 36 -3.63 5.44 2.71
N GLY A 37 -3.05 5.48 3.92
CA GLY A 37 -3.21 6.61 4.85
C GLY A 37 -2.58 7.92 4.35
N ASN A 38 -1.57 7.82 3.49
CA ASN A 38 -0.84 8.93 2.87
C ASN A 38 -1.17 9.11 1.37
N ASP A 39 -2.12 8.34 0.85
CA ASP A 39 -2.47 8.26 -0.57
C ASP A 39 -3.69 9.09 -0.92
N ALA A 40 -3.79 9.46 -2.21
CA ALA A 40 -4.93 10.21 -2.73
C ALA A 40 -5.28 9.81 -4.17
N VAL A 41 -6.48 10.20 -4.59
CA VAL A 41 -6.92 10.18 -5.98
C VAL A 41 -7.43 11.56 -6.37
N ASN A 42 -7.06 12.00 -7.57
CA ASN A 42 -7.69 13.13 -8.24
C ASN A 42 -8.58 12.59 -9.35
N LEU A 43 -9.85 13.00 -9.38
CA LEU A 43 -10.80 12.62 -10.41
C LEU A 43 -10.70 13.56 -11.62
N ALA A 44 -11.32 13.16 -12.72
CA ALA A 44 -11.31 13.91 -13.98
C ALA A 44 -11.95 15.31 -13.86
N ASP A 45 -12.86 15.52 -12.91
CA ASP A 45 -13.48 16.82 -12.62
C ASP A 45 -12.59 17.73 -11.75
N GLY A 46 -11.40 17.27 -11.38
CA GLY A 46 -10.46 17.98 -10.50
C GLY A 46 -10.70 17.75 -9.00
N THR A 47 -11.71 16.96 -8.62
CA THR A 47 -11.98 16.61 -7.22
C THR A 47 -10.88 15.69 -6.70
N GLY A 48 -10.19 16.10 -5.64
CA GLY A 48 -9.22 15.27 -4.92
C GLY A 48 -9.84 14.67 -3.65
N MET A 49 -9.53 13.41 -3.35
CA MET A 49 -9.95 12.75 -2.11
C MET A 49 -8.86 11.82 -1.55
N PRO A 50 -8.79 11.62 -0.22
CA PRO A 50 -7.91 10.62 0.38
C PRO A 50 -8.30 9.20 -0.07
N MET A 51 -7.32 8.34 -0.35
CA MET A 51 -7.60 6.96 -0.74
C MET A 51 -8.19 6.14 0.41
N ALA A 52 -7.86 6.45 1.67
CA ALA A 52 -8.55 5.88 2.83
C ALA A 52 -10.08 6.13 2.78
N GLN A 53 -10.52 7.32 2.37
CA GLN A 53 -11.96 7.60 2.23
C GLN A 53 -12.59 6.80 1.07
N ALA A 54 -11.87 6.66 -0.05
CA ALA A 54 -12.31 5.83 -1.17
C ALA A 54 -12.45 4.35 -0.79
N GLN A 55 -11.56 3.85 0.08
CA GLN A 55 -11.64 2.50 0.62
C GLN A 55 -12.92 2.29 1.44
N GLU A 56 -13.26 3.22 2.34
CA GLU A 56 -14.48 3.13 3.14
C GLU A 56 -15.76 3.11 2.28
N ALA A 57 -15.69 3.71 1.08
CA ALA A 57 -16.77 3.65 0.10
C ALA A 57 -16.84 2.31 -0.68
N GLY A 58 -15.85 1.42 -0.52
CA GLY A 58 -15.74 0.16 -1.25
C GLY A 58 -15.14 0.28 -2.65
N ASP A 59 -14.57 1.45 -2.99
CA ASP A 59 -14.07 1.76 -4.33
C ASP A 59 -12.61 1.36 -4.54
N VAL A 60 -11.95 0.80 -3.52
CA VAL A 60 -10.52 0.47 -3.56
C VAL A 60 -10.30 -1.03 -3.42
N GLN A 61 -9.41 -1.55 -4.25
CA GLN A 61 -8.90 -2.91 -4.15
C GLN A 61 -7.38 -2.88 -4.06
N ILE A 62 -6.82 -3.61 -3.09
CA ILE A 62 -5.37 -3.79 -2.93
C ILE A 62 -5.01 -5.23 -3.29
N ALA A 63 -3.88 -5.43 -3.96
CA ALA A 63 -3.31 -6.73 -4.23
C ALA A 63 -1.79 -6.71 -4.01
N VAL A 64 -1.26 -7.72 -3.32
CA VAL A 64 0.19 -7.93 -3.23
C VAL A 64 0.67 -8.48 -4.57
N GLU A 65 1.64 -7.81 -5.21
CA GLU A 65 2.22 -8.23 -6.48
C GLU A 65 3.44 -9.13 -6.27
N SER A 66 4.27 -8.81 -5.27
CA SER A 66 5.45 -9.60 -4.91
C SER A 66 5.98 -9.26 -3.52
N GLY A 67 6.81 -10.16 -3.00
CA GLY A 67 7.27 -10.12 -1.61
C GLY A 67 6.18 -10.56 -0.63
N PRO A 68 6.45 -10.49 0.68
CA PRO A 68 7.76 -10.24 1.28
C PRO A 68 8.79 -11.33 0.95
N GLY A 69 10.07 -11.03 1.07
CA GLY A 69 11.16 -11.99 0.90
C GLY A 69 11.42 -12.84 2.15
N SER A 70 11.13 -12.30 3.35
CA SER A 70 11.42 -12.93 4.65
C SER A 70 10.23 -12.89 5.61
N GLY A 71 9.04 -13.19 5.09
CA GLY A 71 7.82 -13.27 5.87
C GLY A 71 6.62 -13.70 5.04
N SER A 72 5.45 -13.29 5.49
CA SER A 72 4.19 -13.41 4.78
C SER A 72 3.43 -12.08 4.81
N ALA A 73 2.67 -11.82 3.76
CA ALA A 73 1.77 -10.67 3.68
C ALA A 73 0.43 -11.11 3.10
N LYS A 74 -0.65 -10.57 3.66
CA LYS A 74 -2.02 -10.74 3.17
C LYS A 74 -2.73 -9.39 3.20
N VAL A 75 -3.69 -9.20 2.31
CA VAL A 75 -4.57 -8.03 2.33
C VAL A 75 -5.81 -8.39 3.14
N GLU A 76 -6.11 -7.59 4.17
CA GLU A 76 -7.33 -7.71 4.99
C GLU A 76 -7.94 -6.32 5.18
N ASP A 77 -9.21 -6.17 4.81
CA ASP A 77 -9.99 -4.94 4.99
C ASP A 77 -9.28 -3.66 4.51
N GLY A 78 -8.59 -3.74 3.36
CA GLY A 78 -7.87 -2.59 2.78
C GLY A 78 -6.53 -2.25 3.45
N THR A 79 -6.07 -3.10 4.37
CA THR A 79 -4.73 -3.00 4.98
C THR A 79 -3.84 -4.16 4.52
N ILE A 80 -2.52 -4.01 4.66
CA ILE A 80 -1.58 -5.12 4.50
C ILE A 80 -1.21 -5.63 5.88
N VAL A 81 -1.49 -6.91 6.13
CA VAL A 81 -1.11 -7.61 7.34
C VAL A 81 0.17 -8.39 7.05
N TYR A 82 1.25 -7.98 7.71
CA TYR A 82 2.58 -8.56 7.60
C TYR A 82 2.93 -9.38 8.83
N THR A 83 3.61 -10.51 8.64
CA THR A 83 4.28 -11.26 9.71
C THR A 83 5.61 -11.77 9.18
N SER A 84 6.72 -11.38 9.80
CA SER A 84 8.04 -11.87 9.42
C SER A 84 8.19 -13.36 9.73
N ASN A 85 9.17 -14.01 9.09
CA ASN A 85 9.62 -15.31 9.55
C ASN A 85 10.17 -15.21 10.99
N PRO A 86 10.09 -16.28 11.80
CA PRO A 86 10.76 -16.35 13.08
C PRO A 86 12.26 -16.05 12.95
N ASP A 87 12.80 -15.34 13.93
CA ASP A 87 14.23 -14.97 14.04
C ASP A 87 14.76 -14.10 12.88
N PHE A 88 13.89 -13.62 11.98
CA PHE A 88 14.29 -12.64 10.97
C PHE A 88 14.42 -11.24 11.56
N GLU A 89 15.52 -10.58 11.24
CA GLU A 89 15.83 -9.19 11.53
C GLU A 89 16.39 -8.54 10.27
N GLY A 90 16.01 -7.30 10.00
CA GLY A 90 16.41 -6.56 8.80
C GLY A 90 15.24 -6.03 7.99
N ASP A 91 15.53 -5.61 6.76
CA ASP A 91 14.54 -4.97 5.90
C ASP A 91 13.82 -5.97 4.98
N ASP A 92 12.51 -5.83 4.87
CA ASP A 92 11.65 -6.56 3.95
C ASP A 92 10.89 -5.58 3.05
N VAL A 93 10.49 -6.05 1.86
CA VAL A 93 9.84 -5.20 0.86
C VAL A 93 8.65 -5.92 0.24
N ILE A 94 7.52 -5.23 0.23
CA ILE A 94 6.29 -5.67 -0.42
C ILE A 94 5.97 -4.69 -1.55
N ASN A 95 5.81 -5.21 -2.77
CA ASN A 95 5.25 -4.42 -3.87
C ASN A 95 3.76 -4.73 -3.94
N TYR A 96 2.93 -3.68 -3.86
CA TYR A 96 1.49 -3.83 -3.93
C TYR A 96 0.89 -2.92 -5.01
N ARG A 97 -0.27 -3.34 -5.49
CA ARG A 97 -1.06 -2.66 -6.50
C ARG A 97 -2.34 -2.17 -5.86
N VAL A 98 -2.72 -0.95 -6.18
CA VAL A 98 -4.00 -0.36 -5.81
C VAL A 98 -4.82 -0.13 -7.08
N THR A 99 -6.07 -0.60 -7.07
CA THR A 99 -7.06 -0.36 -8.12
C THR A 99 -8.21 0.45 -7.52
N PHE A 100 -8.45 1.63 -8.08
CA PHE A 100 -9.59 2.48 -7.74
C PHE A 100 -10.70 2.32 -8.78
N LYS A 101 -11.91 2.04 -8.32
CA LYS A 101 -13.11 1.73 -9.11
C LYS A 101 -14.20 2.80 -9.01
N GLY A 102 -14.01 3.83 -8.20
CA GLY A 102 -14.95 4.95 -8.06
C GLY A 102 -14.93 5.97 -9.20
N ALA A 103 -14.06 5.78 -10.20
CA ALA A 103 -14.04 6.57 -11.43
C ALA A 103 -14.81 5.87 -12.56
N LYS A 104 -15.02 6.61 -13.67
CA LYS A 104 -15.70 6.09 -14.86
C LYS A 104 -15.04 4.83 -15.40
N GLU A 105 -13.71 4.83 -15.49
CA GLU A 105 -12.90 3.64 -15.75
C GLU A 105 -11.99 3.37 -14.54
N PRO A 106 -11.71 2.10 -14.21
CA PRO A 106 -10.80 1.76 -13.12
C PRO A 106 -9.39 2.31 -13.36
N MET A 107 -8.83 2.96 -12.34
CA MET A 107 -7.44 3.39 -12.33
C MET A 107 -6.60 2.40 -11.54
N THR A 108 -5.36 2.14 -11.96
CA THR A 108 -4.46 1.21 -11.27
C THR A 108 -3.04 1.75 -11.23
N ALA A 109 -2.40 1.65 -10.07
CA ALA A 109 -1.00 1.99 -9.87
C ALA A 109 -0.38 1.08 -8.80
N SER A 110 0.95 1.04 -8.73
CA SER A 110 1.69 0.26 -7.74
C SER A 110 2.51 1.17 -6.83
N ALA A 111 2.74 0.72 -5.61
CA ALA A 111 3.57 1.37 -4.60
C ALA A 111 4.36 0.33 -3.80
N VAL A 112 5.32 0.80 -3.00
CA VAL A 112 6.23 -0.06 -2.24
C VAL A 112 6.04 0.14 -0.75
N LEU A 113 5.85 -0.94 0.00
CA LEU A 113 5.91 -0.95 1.45
C LEU A 113 7.27 -1.52 1.88
N ARG A 114 8.07 -0.69 2.56
CA ARG A 114 9.33 -1.06 3.21
C ARG A 114 9.08 -1.35 4.68
N ILE A 115 9.59 -2.47 5.18
CA ILE A 115 9.38 -2.89 6.57
C ILE A 115 10.74 -3.14 7.21
N HIS A 116 11.03 -2.43 8.30
CA HIS A 116 12.19 -2.71 9.13
C HIS A 116 11.79 -3.63 10.29
N VAL A 117 12.34 -4.84 10.34
CA VAL A 117 12.07 -5.84 11.37
C VAL A 117 13.14 -5.79 12.44
N SER A 118 12.72 -5.44 13.65
CA SER A 118 13.55 -5.45 14.86
C SER A 118 13.33 -6.72 15.68
N PRO A 119 14.28 -7.08 16.57
CA PRO A 119 14.12 -8.20 17.49
C PRO A 119 12.79 -8.16 18.25
N GLY A 120 12.21 -9.34 18.49
CA GLY A 120 11.10 -9.49 19.42
C GLY A 120 11.60 -9.20 20.84
N ALA A 121 10.79 -8.53 21.65
CA ALA A 121 11.07 -8.51 23.09
C ALA A 121 10.94 -9.94 23.62
N GLU A 122 11.98 -10.43 24.31
CA GLU A 122 11.95 -11.66 25.11
C GLU A 122 10.84 -11.62 26.18
#